data_AF-A0A662AQG3-F1
#
_entry.id   AF-A0A662AQG3-F1
#
_cell.length_a   1.000
_cell.length_b   1.000
_cell.length_c   1.000
_cell.angle_alpha   90.00
_cell.angle_beta   90.00
_cell.angle_gamma   90.00
#
_symmetry.space_group_name_H-M   'P 1'
#
loop_
_entity.id
_entity.type
_entity.pdbx_description
1 polymer ?
#
loop_
_entity_poly.entity_id
_entity_poly.type
_entity_poly.pdbx_seq_one_letter_code
_entity_poly.pdbx_strand_id
1 'polypeptide(L)'
;ATLYCKPEVHFKTRNHQVEGKSVLEIYIPPVAQKPVYAQDHNQRWLAYIRVADENILASIIQLEVWKEEHKALGKLLEFTRSEEFLLRYLEKGDGATLKSIQRDTGFRRKELVPLLTKLVRFDVVEMKFREGANLFLLRDTPGEK
;
A
#
# COMPACT_ATOMS: atom_id res chain seq x y z
N ALA A 1 -25.61 -6.26 5.78
CA ALA A 1 -24.84 -6.44 4.53
C ALA A 1 -23.43 -6.90 4.91
N THR A 2 -23.21 -8.21 4.97
CA THR A 2 -21.98 -8.84 5.52
C THR A 2 -21.28 -9.73 4.49
N LEU A 3 -21.67 -9.66 3.21
CA LEU A 3 -21.35 -10.69 2.21
C LEU A 3 -20.26 -10.33 1.20
N TYR A 4 -19.80 -9.08 1.13
CA TYR A 4 -18.98 -8.60 0.00
C TYR A 4 -17.49 -8.43 0.30
N CYS A 5 -17.10 -8.39 1.58
CA CYS A 5 -15.72 -8.16 2.00
C CYS A 5 -15.19 -9.28 2.91
N LYS A 6 -13.88 -9.54 2.87
CA LYS A 6 -13.17 -10.48 3.75
C LYS A 6 -11.86 -9.84 4.26
N PRO A 7 -11.66 -9.66 5.58
CA PRO A 7 -12.65 -9.87 6.65
C PRO A 7 -13.86 -8.95 6.51
N GLU A 8 -14.90 -9.20 7.31
CA GLU A 8 -16.09 -8.35 7.34
C GLU A 8 -15.72 -6.91 7.69
N VAL A 9 -16.29 -5.96 6.94
CA VAL A 9 -16.10 -4.53 7.18
C VAL A 9 -17.37 -3.97 7.77
N HIS A 10 -17.28 -3.45 9.00
CA HIS A 10 -18.37 -2.72 9.61
C HIS A 10 -18.43 -1.29 9.07
N PHE A 11 -19.63 -0.75 8.96
CA PHE A 11 -19.88 0.64 8.58
C PHE A 11 -20.98 1.24 9.46
N LYS A 12 -20.97 2.56 9.57
CA LYS A 12 -22.00 3.35 10.26
C LYS A 12 -22.80 4.10 9.22
N THR A 13 -24.10 4.22 9.47
CA THR A 13 -25.02 4.89 8.56
C THR A 13 -25.66 6.08 9.26
N ARG A 14 -25.77 7.22 8.57
CA ARG A 14 -26.52 8.39 9.02
C ARG A 14 -27.38 8.93 7.87
N ASN A 15 -28.64 9.24 8.17
CA ASN A 15 -29.53 9.89 7.23
C ASN A 15 -29.61 11.37 7.58
N HIS A 16 -29.33 12.24 6.60
CA HIS A 16 -29.43 13.68 6.71
C HIS A 16 -30.59 14.19 5.86
N GLN A 17 -31.29 15.20 6.35
CA GLN A 17 -32.28 15.96 5.58
C GLN A 17 -31.70 17.35 5.35
N VAL A 18 -31.40 17.69 4.09
CA VAL A 18 -30.77 18.96 3.72
C VAL A 18 -31.53 19.53 2.53
N GLU A 19 -32.11 20.74 2.70
CA GLU A 19 -32.88 21.43 1.64
C GLU A 19 -33.98 20.57 1.01
N GLY A 20 -34.69 19.76 1.82
CA GLY A 20 -35.73 18.85 1.36
C GLY A 20 -35.22 17.59 0.63
N LYS A 21 -33.91 17.36 0.59
CA LYS A 21 -33.29 16.13 0.05
C LYS A 21 -32.84 15.21 1.19
N SER A 22 -33.00 13.90 0.96
CA SER A 22 -32.44 12.85 1.82
C SER A 22 -31.02 12.50 1.35
N VAL A 23 -30.03 12.62 2.24
CA VAL A 23 -28.64 12.21 1.99
C VAL A 23 -28.25 11.07 2.93
N LEU A 24 -27.76 9.96 2.37
CA LEU A 24 -27.27 8.80 3.12
C LEU A 24 -25.75 8.89 3.25
N GLU A 25 -25.26 9.09 4.47
CA GLU A 25 -23.84 9.01 4.81
C GLU A 25 -23.49 7.59 5.25
N ILE A 26 -22.46 7.01 4.63
CA ILE A 26 -21.86 5.74 5.02
C ILE A 26 -20.43 6.01 5.48
N TYR A 27 -20.15 5.78 6.76
CA TYR A 27 -18.82 5.90 7.34
C TYR A 27 -18.20 4.52 7.57
N ILE A 28 -17.05 4.29 6.95
CA ILE A 28 -16.29 3.04 7.08
C ILE A 28 -15.04 3.33 7.94
N PRO A 29 -15.01 2.91 9.21
CA PRO A 29 -13.81 3.08 10.03
C PRO A 29 -12.64 2.24 9.50
N PRO A 30 -11.39 2.65 9.76
CA PRO A 30 -10.22 1.82 9.49
C PRO A 30 -10.33 0.46 10.17
N VAL A 31 -10.04 -0.61 9.44
CA VAL A 31 -9.97 -1.96 10.00
C VAL A 31 -8.59 -2.22 10.62
N ALA A 32 -8.56 -3.01 11.69
CA ALA A 32 -7.32 -3.43 12.34
C ALA A 32 -6.61 -4.53 11.54
N GLN A 33 -7.36 -5.46 10.93
CA GLN A 33 -6.81 -6.57 10.16
C GLN A 33 -6.86 -6.26 8.66
N LYS A 34 -5.68 -6.13 8.05
CA LYS A 34 -5.49 -5.92 6.62
C LYS A 34 -4.76 -7.14 6.02
N PRO A 35 -4.85 -7.37 4.69
CA PRO A 35 -5.75 -6.73 3.72
C PRO A 35 -7.23 -7.03 3.93
N VAL A 36 -8.09 -6.12 3.45
CA VAL A 36 -9.51 -6.40 3.18
C VAL A 36 -9.66 -6.68 1.70
N TYR A 37 -10.24 -7.84 1.39
CA TYR A 37 -10.56 -8.26 0.05
C TYR A 37 -12.03 -8.04 -0.28
N ALA A 38 -12.32 -7.69 -1.53
CA ALA A 38 -13.65 -7.69 -2.13
C ALA A 38 -13.60 -8.45 -3.45
N GLN A 39 -14.73 -9.05 -3.87
CA GLN A 39 -14.81 -9.73 -5.16
C GLN A 39 -14.99 -8.74 -6.31
N ASP A 40 -14.26 -8.94 -7.40
CA ASP A 40 -14.53 -8.29 -8.67
C ASP A 40 -15.66 -8.99 -9.45
N HIS A 41 -16.01 -8.44 -10.62
CA HIS A 41 -17.04 -9.01 -11.51
C HIS A 41 -16.70 -10.43 -12.00
N ASN A 42 -15.43 -10.84 -11.94
CA ASN A 42 -14.96 -12.18 -12.28
C ASN A 42 -14.82 -13.09 -11.04
N GLN A 43 -15.41 -12.69 -9.91
CA GLN A 43 -15.37 -13.40 -8.63
C GLN A 43 -13.97 -13.53 -8.00
N ARG A 44 -12.99 -12.76 -8.46
CA ARG A 44 -11.63 -12.74 -7.91
C ARG A 44 -11.58 -11.88 -6.66
N TRP A 45 -10.98 -12.40 -5.60
CA TRP A 45 -10.75 -11.64 -4.36
C TRP A 45 -9.55 -10.71 -4.52
N LEU A 46 -9.80 -9.41 -4.49
CA LEU A 46 -8.79 -8.36 -4.66
C LEU A 46 -8.82 -7.43 -3.45
N ALA A 47 -7.65 -6.99 -3.00
CA ALA A 47 -7.54 -6.03 -1.91
C ALA A 47 -7.39 -4.62 -2.45
N TYR A 48 -7.98 -3.64 -1.78
CA TYR A 48 -7.96 -2.25 -2.18
C TYR A 48 -7.44 -1.34 -1.05
N ILE A 49 -6.81 -0.24 -1.42
CA ILE A 49 -6.48 0.88 -0.54
C ILE A 49 -7.30 2.09 -0.93
N ARG A 50 -7.71 2.89 0.06
CA ARG A 50 -8.35 4.18 -0.17
C ARG A 50 -7.27 5.24 -0.29
N VAL A 51 -7.20 5.90 -1.44
CA VAL A 51 -6.34 7.08 -1.65
C VAL A 51 -7.26 8.23 -2.00
N ALA A 52 -7.34 9.23 -1.12
CA ALA A 52 -8.35 10.28 -1.20
C ALA A 52 -9.78 9.70 -1.36
N ASP A 53 -10.44 9.97 -2.47
CA ASP A 53 -11.79 9.52 -2.79
C ASP A 53 -11.82 8.26 -3.70
N GLU A 54 -10.66 7.69 -4.03
CA GLU A 54 -10.54 6.55 -4.94
C GLU A 54 -10.20 5.24 -4.22
N ASN A 55 -10.75 4.14 -4.73
CA ASN A 55 -10.38 2.78 -4.32
C ASN A 55 -9.36 2.21 -5.31
N ILE A 56 -8.11 2.11 -4.88
CA ILE A 56 -6.99 1.67 -5.70
C ILE A 56 -6.65 0.21 -5.38
N LEU A 57 -6.40 -0.61 -6.41
CA LEU A 57 -5.94 -1.98 -6.22
C LEU A 57 -4.61 -2.00 -5.45
N ALA A 58 -4.56 -2.76 -4.36
CA ALA A 58 -3.35 -2.89 -3.56
C ALA A 58 -2.22 -3.51 -4.38
N SER A 59 -1.05 -2.89 -4.35
CA SER A 59 0.14 -3.40 -5.03
C SER A 59 0.66 -4.67 -4.33
N ILE A 60 1.47 -5.48 -5.04
CA ILE A 60 2.12 -6.64 -4.41
C ILE A 60 2.98 -6.24 -3.21
N ILE A 61 3.61 -5.05 -3.25
CA ILE A 61 4.40 -4.55 -2.13
C ILE A 61 3.49 -4.23 -0.94
N GLN A 62 2.33 -3.60 -1.17
CA GLN A 62 1.35 -3.33 -0.11
C GLN A 62 0.86 -4.61 0.57
N LEU A 63 0.58 -5.66 -0.22
CA LEU A 63 0.16 -6.96 0.29
C LEU A 63 1.23 -7.61 1.18
N GLU A 64 2.49 -7.61 0.74
CA GLU A 64 3.59 -8.15 1.54
C GLU A 64 3.86 -7.29 2.79
N VAL A 65 3.73 -5.96 2.72
CA VAL A 65 3.83 -5.09 3.91
C VAL A 65 2.79 -5.46 4.96
N TRP A 66 1.51 -5.62 4.59
CA TRP A 66 0.47 -6.04 5.53
C TRP A 66 0.70 -7.43 6.10
N LYS A 67 1.12 -8.38 5.26
CA LYS A 67 1.47 -9.75 5.69
C LYS A 67 2.60 -9.77 6.73
N GLU A 68 3.49 -8.79 6.69
CA GLU A 68 4.60 -8.67 7.64
C GLU A 68 4.37 -7.65 8.76
N GLU A 69 3.23 -6.96 8.80
CA GLU A 69 2.94 -5.91 9.79
C GLU A 69 2.94 -6.45 11.23
N HIS A 70 2.53 -7.70 11.42
CA HIS A 70 2.54 -8.38 12.72
C HIS A 70 3.87 -9.06 13.06
N LYS A 71 4.84 -9.09 12.13
CA LYS A 71 6.17 -9.65 12.40
C LYS A 71 7.04 -8.59 13.07
N ALA A 72 7.90 -9.02 13.98
CA ALA A 72 8.95 -8.14 14.50
C ALA A 72 9.75 -7.56 13.32
N LEU A 73 9.87 -6.24 13.26
CA LEU A 73 10.66 -5.55 12.24
C LEU A 73 12.17 -5.84 12.42
N GLY A 74 12.59 -6.12 13.65
CA GLY A 74 14.00 -6.06 14.06
C GLY A 74 14.39 -4.64 14.45
N LYS A 75 15.63 -4.45 14.93
CA LYS A 75 16.17 -3.13 15.31
C LYS A 75 17.12 -2.53 14.28
N LEU A 76 17.67 -3.36 13.39
CA LEU A 76 18.70 -2.95 12.44
C LEU A 76 18.29 -3.31 11.01
N LEU A 77 18.38 -2.32 10.12
CA LEU A 77 18.35 -2.54 8.69
C LEU A 77 19.79 -2.78 8.23
N GLU A 78 20.11 -4.02 7.85
CA GLU A 78 21.38 -4.30 7.18
C GLU A 78 21.36 -3.74 5.75
N PHE A 79 22.35 -2.92 5.43
CA PHE A 79 22.61 -2.39 4.10
C PHE A 79 23.52 -3.35 3.36
N THR A 80 22.93 -4.36 2.71
CA THR A 80 23.69 -5.18 1.77
C THR A 80 23.87 -4.40 0.47
N ARG A 81 24.69 -4.95 -0.44
CA ARG A 81 24.90 -4.38 -1.77
C ARG A 81 23.58 -4.14 -2.53
N SER A 82 22.56 -4.96 -2.31
CA SER A 82 21.26 -4.83 -2.96
C SER A 82 20.46 -3.64 -2.42
N GLU A 83 20.39 -3.45 -1.10
CA GLU A 83 19.78 -2.29 -0.45
C GLU A 83 20.47 -1.01 -0.91
N GLU A 84 21.80 -0.93 -0.79
CA GLU A 84 22.55 0.26 -1.20
C GLU A 84 22.32 0.61 -2.67
N PHE A 85 22.32 -0.38 -3.55
CA PHE A 85 22.11 -0.16 -4.97
C PHE A 85 20.71 0.38 -5.27
N LEU A 86 19.67 -0.19 -4.64
CA LEU A 86 18.31 0.28 -4.82
C LEU A 86 18.11 1.69 -4.25
N LEU A 87 18.69 2.00 -3.10
CA LEU A 87 18.61 3.33 -2.50
C LEU A 87 19.28 4.38 -3.38
N ARG A 88 20.50 4.11 -3.87
CA ARG A 88 21.20 4.99 -4.84
C ARG A 88 20.42 5.19 -6.14
N TYR A 89 19.66 4.18 -6.57
CA TYR A 89 18.78 4.31 -7.72
C TYR A 89 17.62 5.27 -7.43
N LEU A 90 17.02 5.19 -6.23
CA LEU A 90 15.90 6.04 -5.82
C LEU A 90 16.31 7.48 -5.44
N GLU A 91 17.57 7.73 -5.06
CA GLU A 91 18.09 9.08 -4.77
C GLU A 91 17.96 10.06 -5.96
N LYS A 92 17.90 9.55 -7.19
CA LYS A 92 18.12 10.35 -8.40
C LYS A 92 16.87 10.92 -9.06
N GLY A 93 15.67 10.75 -8.49
CA GLY A 93 14.45 11.23 -9.15
C GLY A 93 13.21 11.32 -8.28
N ASP A 94 12.10 11.74 -8.90
CA ASP A 94 10.81 12.00 -8.26
C ASP A 94 10.01 10.73 -7.86
N GLY A 95 10.72 9.61 -7.73
CA GLY A 95 10.18 8.28 -7.49
C GLY A 95 10.17 7.38 -8.72
N ALA A 96 10.08 6.08 -8.47
CA ALA A 96 10.08 5.07 -9.52
C ALA A 96 9.00 4.01 -9.28
N THR A 97 8.41 3.50 -10.34
CA THR A 97 7.49 2.35 -10.25
C THR A 97 8.26 1.05 -10.07
N LEU A 98 7.60 0.01 -9.55
CA LEU A 98 8.19 -1.33 -9.50
C LEU A 98 8.71 -1.77 -10.88
N LYS A 99 7.96 -1.49 -11.95
CA LYS A 99 8.32 -1.87 -13.32
C LYS A 99 9.57 -1.13 -13.82
N SER A 100 9.68 0.17 -13.59
CA SER A 100 10.86 0.95 -14.01
C SER A 100 12.09 0.51 -13.23
N ILE A 101 11.97 0.31 -11.90
CA ILE A 101 13.09 -0.22 -11.11
C ILE A 101 13.55 -1.56 -11.69
N GLN A 102 12.65 -2.52 -11.95
CA GLN A 102 13.03 -3.82 -12.52
C GLN A 102 13.75 -3.68 -13.87
N ARG A 103 13.24 -2.82 -14.76
CA ARG A 103 13.82 -2.60 -16.09
C ARG A 103 15.21 -1.98 -16.00
N ASP A 104 15.39 -1.00 -15.13
CA ASP A 104 16.58 -0.15 -15.12
C ASP A 104 17.71 -0.74 -14.24
N THR A 105 17.35 -1.60 -13.27
CA THR A 105 18.32 -2.29 -12.38
C THR A 105 18.60 -3.73 -12.79
N GLY A 106 17.73 -4.36 -13.58
CA GLY A 106 17.79 -5.79 -13.87
C GLY A 106 17.37 -6.70 -12.71
N PHE A 107 16.92 -6.16 -11.57
CA PHE A 107 16.45 -6.97 -10.47
C PHE A 107 15.28 -7.86 -10.90
N ARG A 108 15.34 -9.13 -10.52
CA ARG A 108 14.21 -10.04 -10.71
C ARG A 108 13.11 -9.66 -9.74
N ARG A 109 11.85 -9.81 -10.16
CA ARG A 109 10.69 -9.49 -9.31
C ARG A 109 10.74 -10.17 -7.94
N LYS A 110 11.20 -11.42 -7.90
CA LYS A 110 11.35 -12.23 -6.68
C LYS A 110 12.38 -11.68 -5.68
N GLU A 111 13.34 -10.89 -6.14
CA GLU A 111 14.37 -10.23 -5.30
C GLU A 111 13.91 -8.82 -4.91
N LEU A 112 13.35 -8.09 -5.87
CA LEU A 112 12.95 -6.70 -5.67
C LEU A 112 11.74 -6.55 -4.75
N VAL A 113 10.78 -7.47 -4.80
CA VAL A 113 9.57 -7.41 -3.96
C VAL A 113 9.94 -7.48 -2.47
N PRO A 114 10.67 -8.50 -1.99
CA PRO A 114 11.13 -8.52 -0.60
C PRO A 114 11.98 -7.31 -0.21
N LEU A 115 12.86 -6.85 -1.11
CA LEU A 115 13.73 -5.71 -0.86
C LEU A 115 12.94 -4.41 -0.63
N LEU A 116 12.00 -4.09 -1.52
CA LEU A 116 11.12 -2.92 -1.35
C LEU A 116 10.20 -3.07 -0.14
N THR A 117 9.64 -4.26 0.10
CA THR A 117 8.83 -4.52 1.31
C THR A 117 9.62 -4.23 2.57
N LYS A 118 10.87 -4.70 2.67
CA LYS A 118 11.77 -4.41 3.79
C LYS A 118 11.98 -2.92 3.96
N LEU A 119 12.39 -2.21 2.91
CA LEU A 119 12.68 -0.77 2.96
C LEU A 119 11.44 0.08 3.31
N VAL A 120 10.26 -0.31 2.83
CA VAL A 120 8.99 0.32 3.20
C VAL A 120 8.64 0.08 4.66
N ARG A 121 8.81 -1.16 5.15
CA ARG A 121 8.54 -1.48 6.56
C ARG A 121 9.48 -0.73 7.52
N PHE A 122 10.74 -0.56 7.14
CA PHE A 122 11.75 0.23 7.86
C PHE A 122 11.61 1.74 7.67
N ASP A 123 10.60 2.19 6.92
CA ASP A 123 10.32 3.62 6.72
C ASP A 123 11.45 4.39 6.02
N VAL A 124 12.27 3.70 5.23
CA VAL A 124 13.32 4.29 4.39
C VAL A 124 12.77 4.68 3.03
N VAL A 125 11.83 3.88 2.53
CA VAL A 125 11.16 4.09 1.25
C VAL A 125 9.67 4.29 1.49
N GLU A 126 9.11 5.37 0.96
CA GLU A 126 7.68 5.61 0.94
C GLU A 126 7.06 5.10 -0.36
N MET A 127 5.84 4.58 -0.28
CA MET A 127 5.02 4.25 -1.43
C MET A 127 3.91 5.30 -1.58
N LYS A 128 3.95 6.08 -2.68
CA LYS A 128 2.90 7.06 -3.03
C LYS A 128 2.14 6.63 -4.26
N PHE A 129 0.83 6.74 -4.23
CA PHE A 129 0.02 6.58 -5.43
C PHE A 129 -0.13 7.93 -6.13
N ARG A 130 0.31 8.03 -7.39
CA ARG A 130 0.18 9.22 -8.24
C ARG A 130 -0.11 8.79 -9.67
N GLU A 131 -1.01 9.49 -10.35
CA GLU A 131 -1.31 9.28 -11.79
C GLU A 131 -1.59 7.81 -12.17
N GLY A 132 -2.30 7.06 -11.31
CA GLY A 132 -2.63 5.66 -11.58
C GLY A 132 -1.52 4.65 -11.26
N ALA A 133 -0.39 5.08 -10.69
CA ALA A 133 0.75 4.23 -10.38
C ALA A 133 1.25 4.35 -8.94
N ASN A 134 1.79 3.26 -8.41
CA ASN A 134 2.54 3.26 -7.16
C ASN A 134 4.01 3.63 -7.45
N LEU A 135 4.45 4.75 -6.90
CA LEU A 135 5.82 5.24 -6.92
C LEU A 135 6.50 4.95 -5.59
N PHE A 136 7.75 4.52 -5.66
CA PHE A 136 8.65 4.36 -4.52
C PHE A 136 9.59 5.54 -4.46
N LEU A 137 9.67 6.20 -3.32
CA LEU A 137 10.49 7.39 -3.08
C LEU A 137 11.30 7.18 -1.81
N LEU A 138 12.48 7.78 -1.72
CA LEU A 138 13.19 7.85 -0.44
C LEU A 138 12.47 8.81 0.51
N ARG A 139 12.50 8.50 1.80
CA ARG A 139 12.11 9.45 2.84
C ARG A 139 13.27 10.39 3.15
N ASP A 140 12.94 11.67 3.36
CA ASP A 140 13.90 12.68 3.81
C ASP A 140 14.38 12.39 5.24
N THR A 141 13.50 11.88 6.11
CA THR A 141 13.79 11.45 7.48
C THR A 141 13.39 9.99 7.71
N PRO A 142 14.26 9.02 7.36
CA PRO A 142 13.98 7.60 7.56
C PRO A 142 13.78 7.23 9.04
N GLY A 143 12.72 6.46 9.34
CA GLY A 143 12.51 5.87 10.67
C GLY A 143 11.77 6.75 11.68
N GLU A 144 11.37 7.95 11.31
CA GLU A 144 10.48 8.82 12.10
C GLU A 144 9.03 8.55 11.70
N LYS A 145 8.30 7.77 12.52
CA LYS A 145 6.85 7.55 12.38
C LYS A 145 6.07 8.31 13.45
#